data_AF-A0A7C4ZYQ8-F1
#
_entry.id   AF-A0A7C4ZYQ8-F1
#
_cell.length_a   1.000
_cell.length_b   1.000
_cell.length_c   1.000
_cell.angle_alpha   90.00
_cell.angle_beta   90.00
_cell.angle_gamma   90.00
#
_symmetry.space_group_name_H-M   'P 1'
#
loop_
_entity.id
_entity.type
_entity.pdbx_description
1 polymer ?
#
loop_
_entity_poly.entity_id
_entity_poly.type
_entity_poly.pdbx_seq_one_letter_code
_entity_poly.pdbx_strand_id
1 'polypeptide(L)'
;MMTGDRGPMRASPPPGGPGVYHRPRSPVPGQFTKEHTMAKSVQANEVKKIVIACEAGMGSSLMVTNKLKKRVKEANLPVKVEHSPARSIPKDAQVVVVHKGLAKLAREKAPWAVVLPFDNFMNIPAFDVIVNALQSNGQIEEVG
;
A
#
# COMPACT_ATOMS: atom_id res chain seq x y z
N MET A 1 -49.05 61.35 21.44
CA MET A 1 -48.83 59.91 21.14
C MET A 1 -47.99 59.84 19.87
N MET A 2 -46.68 59.60 20.03
CA MET A 2 -45.69 59.68 18.95
C MET A 2 -45.63 58.35 18.17
N THR A 3 -45.74 58.45 16.85
CA THR A 3 -45.67 57.36 15.88
C THR A 3 -44.23 56.85 15.77
N GLY A 4 -43.99 55.64 16.25
CA GLY A 4 -42.69 54.97 16.18
C GLY A 4 -42.56 54.13 14.91
N ASP A 5 -41.97 54.74 13.88
CA ASP A 5 -41.42 54.10 12.69
C ASP A 5 -40.29 53.12 13.08
N ARG A 6 -40.38 51.84 12.69
CA ARG A 6 -39.24 50.90 12.76
C ARG A 6 -39.21 50.02 11.51
N GLY A 7 -38.38 50.46 10.57
CA GLY A 7 -38.09 49.81 9.29
C GLY A 7 -37.39 48.45 9.36
N PRO A 8 -37.08 47.85 8.19
CA PRO A 8 -36.70 46.45 8.07
C PRO A 8 -35.25 46.19 8.49
N MET A 9 -35.07 45.12 9.28
CA MET A 9 -33.77 44.62 9.71
C MET A 9 -32.94 44.15 8.50
N ARG A 10 -31.91 44.91 8.14
CA ARG A 10 -30.80 44.43 7.30
C ARG A 10 -29.91 43.54 8.13
N ALA A 11 -29.98 42.22 7.92
CA ALA A 11 -28.96 41.29 8.41
C ALA A 11 -27.68 41.47 7.57
N SER A 12 -26.61 41.95 8.22
CA SER A 12 -25.27 42.01 7.65
C SER A 12 -24.57 40.66 7.87
N PRO A 13 -23.92 40.05 6.87
CA PRO A 13 -23.14 38.84 7.09
C PRO A 13 -21.84 39.14 7.87
N PRO A 14 -21.30 38.16 8.61
CA PRO A 14 -20.10 38.35 9.42
C PRO A 14 -18.82 38.49 8.57
N PRO A 15 -17.78 39.19 9.08
CA PRO A 15 -16.53 39.37 8.37
C PRO A 15 -15.72 38.07 8.30
N GLY A 16 -15.24 37.75 7.10
CA GLY A 16 -14.32 36.65 6.84
C GLY A 16 -12.97 36.88 7.53
N GLY A 17 -12.58 35.93 8.38
CA GLY A 17 -11.23 35.86 8.93
C GLY A 17 -10.25 35.30 7.88
N PRO A 18 -9.01 35.82 7.80
CA PRO A 18 -7.99 35.20 6.97
C PRO A 18 -7.54 33.89 7.61
N GLY A 19 -7.83 32.79 6.92
CA GLY A 19 -7.41 31.45 7.31
C GLY A 19 -5.90 31.30 7.27
N VAL A 20 -5.31 30.98 8.42
CA VAL A 20 -3.97 30.42 8.51
C VAL A 20 -4.10 28.95 8.92
N TYR A 21 -4.54 28.12 7.98
CA TYR A 21 -4.25 26.69 8.05
C TYR A 21 -2.78 26.49 7.69
N HIS A 22 -1.92 26.52 8.69
CA HIS A 22 -0.61 25.89 8.57
C HIS A 22 -0.81 24.37 8.65
N ARG A 23 -0.75 23.70 7.49
CA ARG A 23 -0.28 22.33 7.44
C ARG A 23 0.90 22.23 6.46
N PRO A 24 2.04 21.71 6.90
CA PRO A 24 3.24 21.63 6.09
C PRO A 24 3.10 20.67 4.91
N ARG A 25 3.93 20.95 3.91
CA ARG A 25 4.11 20.33 2.59
C ARG A 25 3.89 18.82 2.57
N SER A 26 3.16 18.36 1.55
CA SER A 26 3.50 17.17 0.78
C SER A 26 2.79 17.19 -0.58
N PRO A 27 3.49 17.57 -1.67
CA PRO A 27 3.05 17.22 -3.00
C PRO A 27 3.59 15.83 -3.32
N VAL A 28 2.74 14.80 -3.37
CA VAL A 28 3.07 13.58 -4.13
C VAL A 28 1.87 13.07 -4.93
N PRO A 29 1.43 13.77 -5.99
CA PRO A 29 0.78 13.09 -7.09
C PRO A 29 1.86 12.42 -7.96
N GLY A 30 1.78 11.10 -8.06
CA GLY A 30 2.23 10.34 -9.23
C GLY A 30 3.64 10.61 -9.77
N GLN A 31 4.65 10.03 -9.12
CA GLN A 31 5.86 9.61 -9.83
C GLN A 31 5.98 8.09 -9.69
N PHE A 32 5.27 7.39 -10.58
CA PHE A 32 5.64 6.05 -11.04
C PHE A 32 6.57 6.23 -12.24
N THR A 33 7.75 6.78 -12.00
CA THR A 33 8.82 6.84 -13.00
C THR A 33 10.08 6.32 -12.32
N LYS A 34 10.21 5.01 -12.23
CA LYS A 34 11.52 4.37 -12.06
C LYS A 34 11.55 3.13 -12.94
N GLU A 35 12.70 2.99 -13.58
CA GLU A 35 12.96 2.18 -14.75
C GLU A 35 12.51 0.73 -14.60
N HIS A 36 12.02 0.19 -15.72
CA HIS A 36 11.75 -1.23 -15.92
C HIS A 36 13.09 -1.98 -16.07
N THR A 37 13.97 -1.85 -15.08
CA THR A 37 15.20 -2.63 -14.97
C THR A 37 14.84 -3.91 -14.25
N MET A 38 15.28 -5.05 -14.78
CA MET A 38 15.08 -6.38 -14.20
C MET A 38 15.72 -6.47 -12.81
N ALA A 39 15.06 -5.92 -11.79
CA ALA A 39 15.62 -5.81 -10.46
C ALA A 39 15.06 -6.94 -9.59
N LYS A 40 15.91 -7.93 -9.35
CA LYS A 40 15.77 -8.94 -8.28
C LYS A 40 15.68 -8.32 -6.88
N SER A 41 15.80 -7.00 -6.74
CA SER A 41 15.72 -6.29 -5.47
C SER A 41 14.93 -4.99 -5.62
N VAL A 42 14.00 -4.76 -4.68
CA VAL A 42 13.18 -3.53 -4.63
C VAL A 42 13.43 -2.84 -3.30
N GLN A 43 13.62 -1.52 -3.33
CA GLN A 43 13.72 -0.76 -2.09
C GLN A 43 12.38 -0.77 -1.36
N ALA A 44 12.41 -1.04 -0.06
CA ALA A 44 11.20 -1.12 0.73
C ALA A 44 10.38 0.19 0.67
N ASN A 45 11.05 1.34 0.54
CA ASN A 45 10.38 2.64 0.40
C ASN A 45 9.53 2.78 -0.88
N GLU A 46 9.80 1.98 -1.90
CA GLU A 46 9.05 2.00 -3.16
C GLU A 46 7.83 1.08 -3.11
N VAL A 47 7.88 0.05 -2.24
CA VAL A 47 6.82 -0.96 -2.08
C VAL A 47 5.56 -0.35 -1.49
N LYS A 48 4.65 0.05 -2.38
CA LYS A 48 3.33 0.59 -2.05
C LYS A 48 2.26 -0.49 -2.07
N LYS A 49 2.48 -1.58 -2.81
CA LYS A 49 1.52 -2.65 -3.02
C LYS A 49 2.19 -4.02 -2.94
N ILE A 50 1.69 -4.85 -2.03
CA ILE A 50 2.07 -6.25 -1.86
C ILE A 50 0.87 -7.11 -2.26
N VAL A 51 1.11 -8.07 -3.15
CA VAL A 51 0.09 -9.00 -3.64
C VAL A 51 0.41 -10.42 -3.19
N ILE A 52 -0.56 -11.08 -2.55
CA ILE A 52 -0.47 -12.50 -2.25
C ILE A 52 -1.08 -13.29 -3.41
N ALA A 53 -0.25 -14.04 -4.13
CA ALA A 53 -0.64 -14.94 -5.20
C ALA A 53 -0.86 -16.37 -4.67
N CYS A 54 -2.07 -16.91 -4.79
CA CYS A 54 -2.34 -18.31 -4.44
C CYS A 54 -3.24 -19.00 -5.48
N GLU A 55 -3.26 -20.33 -5.51
CA GLU A 55 -4.01 -21.10 -6.51
C GLU A 55 -5.53 -20.92 -6.41
N ALA A 56 -6.06 -20.99 -5.19
CA ALA A 56 -7.51 -21.06 -4.95
C ALA A 56 -8.17 -19.71 -4.64
N GLY A 57 -7.39 -18.65 -4.40
CA GLY A 57 -7.89 -17.28 -4.17
C GLY A 57 -8.77 -17.03 -2.94
N MET A 58 -9.37 -18.04 -2.30
CA MET A 58 -10.41 -17.85 -1.27
C MET A 58 -10.03 -18.26 0.17
N GLY A 59 -9.11 -19.20 0.40
CA GLY A 59 -8.85 -19.74 1.75
C GLY A 59 -7.56 -19.23 2.41
N SER A 60 -6.42 -19.59 1.81
CA SER A 60 -5.10 -19.37 2.41
C SER A 60 -4.59 -17.93 2.25
N SER A 61 -4.97 -17.24 1.18
CA SER A 61 -4.53 -15.87 0.91
C SER A 61 -5.08 -14.84 1.90
N LEU A 62 -6.31 -15.01 2.39
CA LEU A 62 -6.90 -14.08 3.36
C LEU A 62 -6.18 -14.12 4.71
N MET A 63 -5.85 -15.32 5.19
CA MET A 63 -5.14 -15.49 6.46
C MET A 63 -3.75 -14.82 6.41
N VAL A 64 -3.02 -15.06 5.32
CA VAL A 64 -1.71 -14.47 5.03
C VAL A 64 -1.81 -12.94 4.91
N THR A 65 -2.80 -12.43 4.18
CA THR A 65 -3.07 -10.99 4.03
C THR A 65 -3.34 -10.34 5.39
N ASN A 66 -4.15 -10.98 6.25
CA ASN A 66 -4.50 -10.44 7.56
C ASN A 66 -3.29 -10.36 8.51
N LYS A 67 -2.39 -11.36 8.48
CA LYS A 67 -1.12 -11.30 9.22
C LYS A 67 -0.27 -10.12 8.78
N LEU A 68 -0.06 -9.98 7.47
CA LEU A 68 0.74 -8.87 6.94
C LEU A 68 0.10 -7.51 7.26
N LYS A 69 -1.23 -7.40 7.12
CA LYS A 69 -1.98 -6.19 7.50
C LYS A 69 -1.78 -5.83 8.97
N LYS A 70 -1.76 -6.81 9.89
CA LYS A 70 -1.48 -6.56 11.31
C LYS A 70 -0.08 -5.98 11.51
N ARG A 71 0.95 -6.58 10.89
CA ARG A 71 2.33 -6.11 11.01
C ARG A 71 2.56 -4.73 10.38
N VAL A 72 1.96 -4.47 9.21
CA VAL A 72 1.99 -3.15 8.55
C VAL A 72 1.29 -2.08 9.38
N LYS A 73 0.17 -2.43 10.05
CA LYS A 73 -0.53 -1.53 10.98
C LYS A 73 0.30 -1.22 12.22
N GLU A 74 0.95 -2.23 12.81
CA GLU A 74 1.88 -2.05 13.94
C GLU A 74 3.05 -1.13 13.56
N ALA A 75 3.55 -1.25 12.33
CA ALA A 75 4.60 -0.40 11.78
C ALA A 75 4.13 1.00 11.32
N ASN A 76 2.81 1.27 11.32
CA ASN A 76 2.20 2.49 10.79
C ASN A 76 2.55 2.82 9.32
N LEU A 77 2.78 1.80 8.49
CA LEU A 77 3.20 1.96 7.11
C LEU A 77 2.01 2.07 6.14
N PRO A 78 2.00 2.99 5.16
CA PRO A 78 0.92 3.16 4.20
C PRO A 78 0.99 2.14 3.03
N VAL A 79 1.19 0.85 3.33
CA VAL A 79 1.32 -0.22 2.33
C VAL A 79 -0.03 -0.89 2.07
N LYS A 80 -0.40 -1.04 0.80
CA LYS A 80 -1.61 -1.78 0.40
C LYS A 80 -1.30 -3.26 0.28
N VAL A 81 -2.11 -4.08 0.95
CA VAL A 81 -2.01 -5.54 0.89
C VAL A 81 -3.27 -6.10 0.23
N GLU A 82 -3.09 -6.72 -0.93
CA GLU A 82 -4.13 -7.35 -1.73
C GLU A 82 -3.81 -8.83 -1.96
N HIS A 83 -4.81 -9.63 -2.28
CA HIS A 83 -4.60 -11.00 -2.74
C HIS A 83 -5.13 -11.14 -4.17
N SER A 84 -4.51 -12.02 -4.94
CA SER A 84 -4.91 -12.30 -6.32
C SER A 84 -4.59 -13.76 -6.65
N PRO A 85 -5.23 -14.36 -7.66
CA PRO A 85 -4.85 -15.69 -8.11
C PRO A 85 -3.49 -15.64 -8.82
N ALA A 86 -2.66 -16.67 -8.66
CA ALA A 86 -1.31 -16.73 -9.28
C ALA A 86 -1.32 -16.62 -10.82
N ARG A 87 -2.46 -16.90 -11.46
CA ARG A 87 -2.67 -16.76 -12.91
C ARG A 87 -2.96 -15.31 -13.35
N SER A 88 -3.45 -14.46 -12.46
CA SER A 88 -3.88 -13.09 -12.75
C SER A 88 -3.26 -12.10 -11.75
N ILE A 89 -1.93 -12.07 -11.72
CA ILE A 89 -1.17 -11.12 -10.90
C ILE A 89 -1.24 -9.74 -11.58
N PRO A 90 -1.69 -8.69 -10.86
CA PRO A 90 -1.75 -7.35 -11.41
C PRO A 90 -0.33 -6.81 -11.67
N LYS A 91 -0.16 -6.06 -12.77
CA LYS A 91 1.13 -5.47 -13.15
C LYS A 91 1.64 -4.41 -12.18
N ASP A 92 0.73 -3.84 -11.39
CA ASP A 92 1.07 -2.86 -10.35
C ASP A 92 1.60 -3.51 -9.05
N ALA A 93 1.69 -4.84 -9.00
CA ALA A 93 2.31 -5.54 -7.89
C ALA A 93 3.83 -5.33 -7.92
N GLN A 94 4.39 -4.84 -6.81
CA GLN A 94 5.84 -4.69 -6.66
C GLN A 94 6.45 -5.89 -5.96
N VAL A 95 5.71 -6.43 -4.97
CA VAL A 95 6.08 -7.64 -4.25
C VAL A 95 4.94 -8.63 -4.41
N VAL A 96 5.27 -9.83 -4.87
CA VAL A 96 4.36 -10.94 -5.07
C VAL A 96 4.77 -12.06 -4.14
N VAL A 97 3.89 -12.46 -3.24
CA VAL A 97 4.16 -13.56 -2.31
C VAL A 97 3.33 -14.77 -2.73
N VAL A 98 4.01 -15.87 -3.04
CA VAL A 98 3.42 -17.04 -3.69
C VAL A 98 3.92 -18.33 -3.06
N HIS A 99 3.12 -19.39 -3.11
CA HIS A 99 3.58 -20.70 -2.66
C HIS A 99 4.72 -21.23 -3.55
N LYS A 100 5.72 -21.92 -2.98
CA LYS A 100 6.87 -22.48 -3.74
C LYS A 100 6.46 -23.30 -4.97
N GLY A 101 5.37 -24.05 -4.88
CA GLY A 101 4.82 -24.83 -6.01
C GLY A 101 4.34 -23.98 -7.19
N LEU A 102 3.99 -22.72 -6.98
CA LEU A 102 3.52 -21.77 -8.00
C LEU A 102 4.54 -20.65 -8.26
N ALA A 103 5.72 -20.70 -7.61
CA ALA A 103 6.74 -19.68 -7.74
C ALA A 103 7.25 -19.54 -9.18
N LYS A 104 7.42 -20.66 -9.90
CA LYS A 104 7.78 -20.63 -11.33
C LYS A 104 6.76 -19.87 -12.17
N LEU A 105 5.46 -20.15 -11.97
CA LEU A 105 4.39 -19.50 -12.71
C LEU A 105 4.33 -18.00 -12.38
N ALA A 106 4.47 -17.63 -11.11
CA ALA A 106 4.48 -16.24 -10.69
C ALA A 106 5.66 -15.47 -11.28
N ARG A 107 6.86 -16.08 -11.34
CA ARG A 107 8.05 -15.50 -12.00
C ARG A 107 7.83 -15.30 -13.50
N GLU A 108 7.22 -16.27 -14.18
CA GLU A 108 6.88 -16.13 -15.61
C GLU A 108 5.83 -15.04 -15.86
N LYS A 109 4.86 -14.90 -14.95
CA LYS A 109 3.77 -13.92 -15.09
C LYS A 109 4.17 -12.51 -14.68
N ALA A 110 5.01 -12.36 -13.66
CA ALA A 110 5.43 -11.09 -13.10
C ALA A 110 6.96 -11.02 -12.98
N PRO A 111 7.71 -11.02 -14.10
CA PRO A 111 9.17 -10.89 -14.10
C PRO A 111 9.66 -9.51 -13.65
N TRP A 112 8.77 -8.52 -13.56
CA TRP A 112 9.05 -7.16 -13.09
C TRP A 112 8.89 -7.00 -11.57
N ALA A 113 8.33 -7.98 -10.87
CA ALA A 113 8.00 -7.91 -9.45
C ALA A 113 8.88 -8.87 -8.64
N VAL A 114 9.13 -8.53 -7.37
CA VAL A 114 9.87 -9.41 -6.46
C VAL A 114 8.97 -10.57 -6.05
N VAL A 115 9.28 -11.77 -6.53
CA VAL A 115 8.54 -12.99 -6.21
C VAL A 115 9.16 -13.67 -4.99
N LEU A 116 8.44 -13.67 -3.87
CA LEU A 116 8.85 -14.33 -2.64
C LEU A 116 8.10 -15.66 -2.50
N PRO A 117 8.75 -16.79 -2.80
CA PRO A 117 8.19 -18.10 -2.52
C PRO A 117 8.09 -18.32 -1.01
N PHE A 118 7.01 -18.94 -0.57
CA PHE A 118 6.86 -19.45 0.79
C PHE A 118 6.34 -20.90 0.75
N ASP A 119 6.77 -21.70 1.71
CA ASP A 119 6.30 -23.08 1.87
C ASP A 119 5.18 -23.18 2.93
N ASN A 120 5.19 -22.31 3.95
CA ASN A 120 4.29 -22.46 5.09
C ASN A 120 3.44 -21.20 5.34
N PHE A 121 2.13 -21.30 5.13
CA PHE A 121 1.18 -20.18 5.33
C PHE A 121 1.12 -19.66 6.79
N MET A 122 1.50 -20.51 7.76
CA MET A 122 1.50 -20.13 9.17
C MET A 122 2.73 -19.32 9.56
N ASN A 123 3.88 -19.59 8.95
CA ASN A 123 5.12 -18.90 9.26
C ASN A 123 5.84 -18.53 7.96
N ILE A 124 5.70 -17.27 7.57
CA ILE A 124 6.30 -16.71 6.37
C ILE A 124 7.38 -15.73 6.84
N PRO A 125 8.61 -16.21 7.09
CA PRO A 125 9.69 -15.36 7.60
C PRO A 125 10.01 -14.21 6.64
N ALA A 126 9.74 -14.39 5.34
CA ALA A 126 9.88 -13.34 4.33
C ALA A 126 9.04 -12.09 4.65
N PHE A 127 7.88 -12.21 5.28
CA PHE A 127 7.09 -11.04 5.67
C PHE A 127 7.70 -10.23 6.78
N ASP A 128 8.25 -10.90 7.79
CA ASP A 128 8.93 -10.20 8.88
C ASP A 128 10.16 -9.47 8.35
N VAL A 129 10.89 -10.08 7.41
CA VAL A 129 12.00 -9.42 6.70
C VAL A 129 11.51 -8.21 5.90
N ILE A 130 10.40 -8.33 5.15
CA ILE A 130 9.81 -7.22 4.39
C ILE A 130 9.38 -6.09 5.32
N VAL A 131 8.64 -6.37 6.39
CA VAL A 131 8.14 -5.34 7.31
C VAL A 131 9.28 -4.65 8.03
N ASN A 132 10.29 -5.39 8.47
CA ASN A 132 11.48 -4.82 9.09
C ASN A 132 12.31 -4.00 8.07
N ALA A 133 12.44 -4.49 6.83
CA ALA A 133 13.06 -3.73 5.75
C ALA A 133 12.28 -2.45 5.42
N LEU A 134 10.94 -2.48 5.47
CA LEU A 134 10.08 -1.31 5.29
C LEU A 134 10.27 -0.28 6.41
N GLN A 135 10.44 -0.73 7.65
CA GLN A 135 10.72 0.15 8.79
C GLN A 135 12.14 0.75 8.72
N SER A 136 13.11 -0.06 8.31
CA SER A 136 14.53 0.33 8.25
C SER A 136 14.95 0.92 6.89
N ASN A 137 14.01 1.13 5.97
CA ASN A 137 14.29 1.62 4.61
C ASN A 137 15.25 0.73 3.79
N GLY A 138 15.26 -0.57 4.06
CA GLY A 138 16.17 -1.57 3.46
C GLY A 138 15.77 -2.02 2.05
N GLN A 139 16.57 -2.93 1.50
CA GLN A 139 16.31 -3.59 0.21
C GLN A 139 15.63 -4.94 0.44
N ILE A 140 14.59 -5.23 -0.33
CA ILE A 140 13.89 -6.52 -0.35
C ILE A 140 14.37 -7.27 -1.59
N GLU A 141 15.06 -8.38 -1.38
CA GLU A 141 15.60 -9.21 -2.45
C GLU A 141 14.69 -10.43 -2.72
N GLU A 142 14.62 -10.84 -3.98
CA GLU A 142 13.95 -12.05 -4.40
C GLU A 142 14.74 -13.28 -3.92
N VAL A 143 14.14 -14.06 -3.01
CA VAL A 143 14.68 -15.37 -2.63
C VAL A 143 14.32 -16.42 -3.67
N GLY A 144 15.35 -16.85 -4.40
CA GLY A 144 15.38 -17.83 -5.51
C GLY A 144 14.81 -19.19 -5.18
#